data_AF-D6SM50-F1
#
_entry.id   AF-D6SM50-F1
#
_cell.length_a   1.000
_cell.length_b   1.000
_cell.length_c   1.000
_cell.angle_alpha   90.00
_cell.angle_beta   90.00
_cell.angle_gamma   90.00
#
_symmetry.space_group_name_H-M   'P 1'
#
loop_
_entity.id
_entity.type
_entity.pdbx_description
1 polymer ?
#
loop_
_entity_poly.entity_id
_entity_poly.type
_entity_poly.pdbx_seq_one_letter_code
_entity_poly.pdbx_strand_id
1 'polypeptide(L)'
;MSQLIYQFYIRLQEIEPPIWRRIQVPDTYTFWGLHVAIQDAMGWLDYHLHAFRFRPKHKRDVIEIGIPSEKWDDLETLPGWDIKLDSYLHQPGQWFEYEYDFGDGWMHDALFEGLLVKEKGSKYPKCLGGERACPPEDCGGVRGYYQLLDILNDPDHEDHQEMVAWLKGHLKKYYPYNPDMSFALRKCAFPVPQPDGKKPFWKNDVL
;
A
#
# COMPACT_ATOMS: atom_id res chain seq x y z
N MET A 1 10.69 2.31 -25.60
CA MET A 1 10.24 2.12 -24.20
C MET A 1 10.78 3.26 -23.38
N SER A 2 9.94 3.87 -22.53
CA SER A 2 10.39 4.97 -21.68
C SER A 2 11.53 4.56 -20.75
N GLN A 3 12.49 5.47 -20.57
CA GLN A 3 13.65 5.33 -19.70
C GLN A 3 13.46 6.02 -18.36
N LEU A 4 12.23 6.45 -18.04
CA LEU A 4 11.94 7.21 -16.83
C LEU A 4 11.23 6.35 -15.78
N ILE A 5 11.37 6.75 -14.53
CA ILE A 5 10.75 6.12 -13.37
C ILE A 5 10.31 7.17 -12.37
N TYR A 6 9.20 6.92 -11.70
CA TYR A 6 8.72 7.72 -10.59
C TYR A 6 9.29 7.14 -9.29
N GLN A 7 9.74 8.01 -8.39
CA GLN A 7 10.15 7.62 -7.04
C GLN A 7 9.14 8.14 -6.02
N PHE A 8 8.82 7.28 -5.05
CA PHE A 8 7.90 7.58 -3.97
C PHE A 8 8.50 7.23 -2.62
N TYR A 9 8.26 8.08 -1.63
CA TYR A 9 8.34 7.72 -0.22
C TYR A 9 6.92 7.56 0.31
N ILE A 10 6.61 6.43 0.95
CA ILE A 10 5.29 6.09 1.44
C ILE A 10 5.42 5.71 2.90
N ARG A 11 4.59 6.28 3.77
CA ARG A 11 4.54 5.93 5.20
C ARG A 11 3.12 5.68 5.65
N LEU A 12 2.94 4.75 6.58
CA LEU A 12 1.69 4.60 7.30
C LEU A 12 1.47 5.78 8.23
N GLN A 13 0.25 6.30 8.27
CA GLN A 13 -0.17 7.32 9.23
C GLN A 13 -0.42 6.68 10.60
N GLU A 14 -0.33 7.49 11.66
CA GLU A 14 -0.71 7.12 13.05
C GLU A 14 0.09 5.96 13.68
N ILE A 15 1.16 5.49 13.04
CA ILE A 15 2.06 4.47 13.56
C ILE A 15 3.41 5.06 13.95
N GLU A 16 3.83 4.82 15.20
CA GLU A 16 5.13 5.21 15.73
C GLU A 16 5.87 4.02 16.38
N PRO A 17 7.19 3.84 16.16
CA PRO A 17 8.01 4.49 15.13
C PRO A 17 7.49 4.25 13.69
N PRO A 18 7.83 5.10 12.71
CA PRO A 18 7.19 5.08 11.40
C PRO A 18 7.47 3.78 10.63
N ILE A 19 6.43 3.22 10.02
CA ILE A 19 6.53 2.15 9.02
C ILE A 19 6.52 2.81 7.65
N TRP A 20 7.59 2.65 6.87
CA TRP A 20 7.72 3.34 5.59
C TRP A 20 8.43 2.51 4.52
N ARG A 21 8.17 2.83 3.25
CA ARG A 21 8.82 2.25 2.07
C ARG A 21 9.20 3.35 1.10
N ARG A 22 10.37 3.22 0.47
CA ARG A 22 10.75 4.02 -0.70
C ARG A 22 10.76 3.12 -1.92
N ILE A 23 9.94 3.41 -2.91
CA ILE A 23 9.78 2.59 -4.11
C ILE A 23 10.03 3.40 -5.38
N GLN A 24 10.38 2.70 -6.45
CA GLN A 24 10.49 3.24 -7.80
C GLN A 24 9.63 2.40 -8.75
N VAL A 25 8.80 3.06 -9.55
CA VAL A 25 7.91 2.42 -10.52
C VAL A 25 8.13 2.99 -11.92
N PRO A 26 7.86 2.23 -12.99
CA PRO A 26 7.89 2.76 -14.35
C PRO A 26 6.98 3.98 -14.51
N ASP A 27 7.43 4.99 -15.25
CA ASP A 27 6.63 6.16 -15.61
C ASP A 27 5.37 5.85 -16.42
N THR A 28 5.34 4.67 -17.05
CA THR A 28 4.19 4.18 -17.80
C THR A 28 3.05 3.64 -16.92
N TYR A 29 3.24 3.59 -15.60
CA TYR A 29 2.24 3.05 -14.67
C TYR A 29 0.98 3.91 -14.61
N THR A 30 -0.12 3.23 -14.30
CA THR A 30 -1.37 3.82 -13.84
C THR A 30 -1.41 3.85 -12.32
N PHE A 31 -2.43 4.46 -11.74
CA PHE A 31 -2.65 4.40 -10.30
C PHE A 31 -2.88 2.97 -9.80
N TRP A 32 -3.49 2.09 -10.61
CA TRP A 32 -3.55 0.66 -10.33
C TRP A 32 -2.16 0.02 -10.23
N GLY A 33 -1.26 0.33 -11.17
CA GLY A 33 0.11 -0.16 -11.11
C GLY A 33 0.87 0.33 -9.89
N LEU A 34 0.64 1.57 -9.45
CA LEU A 34 1.19 2.10 -8.21
C LEU A 34 0.62 1.36 -6.98
N HIS A 35 -0.69 1.14 -6.93
CA HIS A 35 -1.34 0.41 -5.84
C HIS A 35 -0.73 -0.99 -5.66
N VAL A 36 -0.59 -1.78 -6.74
CA VAL A 36 0.05 -3.10 -6.68
C VAL A 36 1.49 -3.00 -6.16
N ALA A 37 2.25 -2.00 -6.60
CA ALA A 37 3.61 -1.79 -6.10
C ALA A 37 3.66 -1.39 -4.61
N ILE A 38 2.64 -0.70 -4.10
CA ILE A 38 2.52 -0.41 -2.66
C ILE A 38 2.19 -1.69 -1.89
N GLN A 39 1.23 -2.49 -2.37
CA GLN A 39 0.86 -3.78 -1.77
C GLN A 39 2.08 -4.72 -1.64
N ASP A 40 2.85 -4.88 -2.72
CA ASP A 40 4.07 -5.66 -2.74
C ASP A 40 5.15 -5.14 -1.78
N ALA A 41 5.27 -3.82 -1.64
CA ALA A 41 6.24 -3.19 -0.74
C ALA A 41 5.84 -3.29 0.74
N MET A 42 4.54 -3.24 1.03
CA MET A 42 4.00 -3.44 2.38
C MET A 42 3.92 -4.93 2.76
N GLY A 43 3.87 -5.82 1.76
CA GLY A 43 3.73 -7.26 1.98
C GLY A 43 2.29 -7.69 2.27
N TRP A 44 1.32 -6.86 1.87
CA TRP A 44 -0.12 -7.11 1.92
C TRP A 44 -0.60 -7.94 0.73
N LEU A 45 -1.88 -8.28 0.72
CA LEU A 45 -2.46 -9.32 -0.12
C LEU A 45 -3.45 -8.82 -1.17
N ASP A 46 -3.76 -7.52 -1.17
CA ASP A 46 -4.67 -6.90 -2.13
C ASP A 46 -6.10 -7.51 -2.11
N TYR A 47 -6.64 -7.75 -0.90
CA TYR A 47 -8.01 -8.27 -0.71
C TYR A 47 -9.08 -7.19 -0.53
N HIS A 48 -8.68 -5.96 -0.20
CA HIS A 48 -9.61 -4.90 0.16
C HIS A 48 -9.63 -3.76 -0.87
N LEU A 49 -10.65 -2.91 -0.76
CA LEU A 49 -10.75 -1.69 -1.58
C LEU A 49 -9.61 -0.72 -1.24
N HIS A 50 -9.31 0.16 -2.20
CA HIS A 50 -8.30 1.20 -2.04
C HIS A 50 -8.68 2.47 -2.80
N ALA A 51 -8.10 3.59 -2.38
CA ALA A 51 -8.21 4.86 -3.09
C ALA A 51 -6.98 5.73 -2.89
N PHE A 52 -6.69 6.54 -3.90
CA PHE A 52 -5.75 7.64 -3.84
C PHE A 52 -6.53 8.95 -3.78
N ARG A 53 -6.16 9.85 -2.87
CA ARG A 53 -6.81 11.15 -2.72
C ARG A 53 -5.84 12.31 -2.88
N PHE A 54 -6.21 13.24 -3.74
CA PHE A 54 -5.49 14.49 -3.99
C PHE A 54 -6.34 15.66 -3.54
N ARG A 55 -5.71 16.62 -2.84
CA ARG A 55 -6.34 17.87 -2.41
C ARG A 55 -5.71 19.06 -3.14
N PRO A 56 -6.28 19.50 -4.28
CA PRO A 56 -5.71 20.61 -5.04
C PRO A 56 -5.85 21.91 -4.23
N LYS A 57 -4.78 22.71 -4.12
CA LYS A 57 -4.76 23.97 -3.34
C LYS A 57 -5.87 24.97 -3.69
N HIS A 58 -6.41 24.90 -4.90
CA HIS A 58 -7.39 25.85 -5.44
C HIS A 58 -8.76 25.24 -5.77
N LYS A 59 -9.00 23.98 -5.40
CA LYS A 59 -10.30 23.32 -5.53
C LYS A 59 -10.78 22.89 -4.15
N ARG A 60 -12.10 22.94 -3.94
CA ARG A 60 -12.72 22.42 -2.72
C ARG A 60 -12.83 20.89 -2.77
N ASP A 61 -13.02 20.35 -3.97
CA ASP A 61 -13.31 18.94 -4.14
C ASP A 61 -12.03 18.11 -4.11
N VAL A 62 -12.08 17.01 -3.33
CA VAL A 62 -11.06 15.99 -3.31
C VAL A 62 -11.15 15.20 -4.61
N ILE A 63 -10.01 14.92 -5.23
CA ILE A 63 -9.96 14.02 -6.38
C ILE A 63 -9.64 12.63 -5.85
N GLU A 64 -10.51 11.68 -6.12
CA GLU A 64 -10.32 10.29 -5.74
C GLU A 64 -10.09 9.42 -6.97
N ILE A 65 -9.09 8.55 -6.89
CA ILE A 65 -8.74 7.60 -7.93
C ILE A 65 -8.65 6.22 -7.27
N GLY A 66 -9.41 5.25 -7.74
CA GLY A 66 -9.52 3.94 -7.11
C GLY A 66 -10.42 3.00 -7.91
N ILE A 67 -11.20 2.18 -7.22
CA ILE A 67 -12.21 1.32 -7.83
C ILE A 67 -13.56 2.05 -7.78
N PRO A 68 -14.16 2.45 -8.91
CA PRO A 68 -15.48 3.07 -8.90
C PRO A 68 -16.52 2.10 -8.35
N SER A 69 -17.34 2.58 -7.43
CA SER A 69 -18.48 1.85 -6.88
C SER A 69 -19.80 2.54 -7.24
N GLU A 70 -20.90 1.80 -7.17
CA GLU A 70 -22.23 2.40 -7.24
C GLU A 70 -22.43 3.24 -5.97
N LYS A 71 -22.32 4.55 -6.15
CA LYS A 71 -22.39 5.65 -5.16
C LYS A 71 -22.97 5.29 -3.78
N TRP A 72 -22.10 5.25 -2.78
CA TRP A 72 -22.50 5.43 -1.37
C TRP A 72 -22.31 6.88 -0.89
N ASP A 73 -21.52 7.69 -1.63
CA ASP A 73 -21.24 9.10 -1.37
C ASP A 73 -21.33 9.93 -2.68
N ASP A 74 -21.34 11.25 -2.56
CA ASP A 74 -21.37 12.22 -3.66
C ASP A 74 -20.01 12.37 -4.38
N LEU A 75 -18.95 11.74 -3.88
CA LEU A 75 -17.61 11.77 -4.48
C LEU A 75 -17.52 10.81 -5.67
N GLU A 76 -17.12 11.33 -6.84
CA GLU A 76 -16.84 10.51 -8.02
C GLU A 76 -15.42 9.90 -7.91
N THR A 77 -15.34 8.57 -7.85
CA THR A 77 -14.07 7.84 -7.91
C THR A 77 -13.67 7.57 -9.37
N LEU A 78 -12.51 8.07 -9.78
CA LEU A 78 -11.95 7.80 -11.10
C LEU A 78 -11.32 6.40 -11.15
N PRO A 79 -11.50 5.63 -12.26
CA PRO A 79 -10.96 4.28 -12.38
C PRO A 79 -9.42 4.25 -12.43
N GLY A 80 -8.78 3.76 -11.37
CA GLY A 80 -7.32 3.78 -11.21
C GLY A 80 -6.54 2.99 -12.27
N TRP A 81 -7.19 2.04 -12.96
CA TRP A 81 -6.59 1.31 -14.09
C TRP A 81 -6.54 2.13 -15.39
N ASP A 82 -7.33 3.20 -15.53
CA ASP A 82 -7.33 4.08 -16.71
C ASP A 82 -6.48 5.35 -16.49
N ILE A 83 -6.30 5.78 -15.24
CA ILE A 83 -5.58 7.01 -14.90
C ILE A 83 -4.07 6.77 -14.80
N LYS A 84 -3.29 7.47 -15.61
CA LYS A 84 -1.82 7.47 -15.57
C LYS A 84 -1.28 8.33 -14.43
N LEU A 85 -0.11 7.98 -13.90
CA LEU A 85 0.54 8.73 -12.82
C LEU A 85 0.84 10.18 -13.20
N ASP A 86 1.25 10.40 -14.45
CA ASP A 86 1.57 11.72 -15.00
C ASP A 86 0.38 12.69 -15.08
N SER A 87 -0.85 12.20 -14.92
CA SER A 87 -2.08 13.00 -14.94
C SER A 87 -2.24 13.85 -13.67
N TYR A 88 -1.56 13.46 -12.57
CA TYR A 88 -1.69 14.13 -11.26
C TYR A 88 -0.34 14.41 -10.57
N LEU A 89 0.72 13.72 -10.97
CA LEU A 89 2.05 13.84 -10.38
C LEU A 89 2.99 14.60 -11.34
N HIS A 90 3.12 15.90 -11.12
CA HIS A 90 3.81 16.82 -12.02
C HIS A 90 5.07 17.44 -11.41
N GLN A 91 5.16 17.50 -10.09
CA GLN A 91 6.21 18.22 -9.36
C GLN A 91 6.73 17.38 -8.19
N PRO A 92 8.06 17.19 -8.08
CA PRO A 92 8.67 16.67 -6.86
C PRO A 92 8.21 17.45 -5.63
N GLY A 93 7.92 16.73 -4.54
CA GLY A 93 7.40 17.33 -3.31
C GLY A 93 5.88 17.28 -3.17
N GLN A 94 5.15 16.78 -4.18
CA GLN A 94 3.71 16.58 -4.07
C GLN A 94 3.37 15.42 -3.13
N TRP A 95 2.56 15.71 -2.10
CA TRP A 95 1.96 14.72 -1.22
C TRP A 95 0.54 14.36 -1.67
N PHE A 96 0.17 13.10 -1.47
CA PHE A 96 -1.18 12.58 -1.65
C PHE A 96 -1.45 11.47 -0.63
N GLU A 97 -2.72 11.19 -0.39
CA GLU A 97 -3.17 10.15 0.52
C GLU A 97 -3.41 8.86 -0.27
N TYR A 98 -3.04 7.72 0.30
CA TYR A 98 -3.41 6.39 -0.17
C TYR A 98 -4.06 5.62 0.97
N GLU A 99 -5.31 5.25 0.78
CA GLU A 99 -6.08 4.41 1.71
C GLU A 99 -6.14 2.99 1.16
N TYR A 100 -5.87 2.02 2.03
CA TYR A 100 -6.09 0.60 1.78
C TYR A 100 -6.98 0.03 2.87
N ASP A 101 -7.91 -0.83 2.47
CA ASP A 101 -8.95 -1.40 3.33
C ASP A 101 -9.81 -0.34 4.01
N PHE A 102 -10.97 -0.05 3.42
CA PHE A 102 -11.91 0.93 4.00
C PHE A 102 -12.56 0.44 5.31
N GLY A 103 -12.40 -0.83 5.66
CA GLY A 103 -12.79 -1.37 6.97
C GLY A 103 -11.78 -0.99 8.05
N ASP A 104 -10.53 -1.41 7.88
CA ASP A 104 -9.45 -1.14 8.83
C ASP A 104 -8.88 0.29 8.74
N GLY A 105 -9.08 0.97 7.62
CA GLY A 105 -8.70 2.37 7.39
C GLY A 105 -7.20 2.60 7.33
N TRP A 106 -6.44 1.78 6.59
CA TRP A 106 -4.98 1.96 6.49
C TRP A 106 -4.61 3.17 5.62
N MET A 107 -4.47 4.31 6.29
CA MET A 107 -4.09 5.58 5.67
C MET A 107 -2.58 5.70 5.52
N HIS A 108 -2.15 6.15 4.34
CA HIS A 108 -0.75 6.40 4.02
C HIS A 108 -0.56 7.82 3.51
N ASP A 109 0.52 8.45 3.96
CA ASP A 109 1.09 9.60 3.27
C ASP A 109 2.06 9.12 2.20
N ALA A 110 1.82 9.50 0.95
CA ALA A 110 2.71 9.23 -0.16
C ALA A 110 3.28 10.54 -0.73
N LEU A 111 4.61 10.62 -0.77
CA LEU A 111 5.38 11.71 -1.34
C LEU A 111 5.92 11.30 -2.70
N PHE A 112 5.57 12.05 -3.74
CA PHE A 112 6.25 11.97 -5.02
C PHE A 112 7.60 12.69 -4.92
N GLU A 113 8.69 11.92 -4.88
CA GLU A 113 10.06 12.45 -4.76
C GLU A 113 10.63 12.90 -6.12
N GLY A 114 10.02 12.45 -7.23
CA GLY A 114 10.31 12.96 -8.57
C GLY A 114 10.50 11.90 -9.64
N LEU A 115 10.82 12.37 -10.84
CA LEU A 115 11.08 11.57 -12.03
C LEU A 115 12.59 11.39 -12.24
N LEU A 116 13.04 10.16 -12.40
CA LEU A 116 14.45 9.80 -12.54
C LEU A 116 14.67 8.95 -13.80
N VAL A 117 15.93 8.84 -14.22
CA VAL A 117 16.33 7.94 -15.31
C VAL A 117 16.56 6.54 -14.76
N LYS A 118 16.09 5.53 -15.49
CA LYS A 118 16.32 4.11 -15.19
C LYS A 118 17.81 3.80 -15.11
N GLU A 119 18.18 3.03 -14.11
CA GLU A 119 19.50 2.45 -14.01
C GLU A 119 19.66 1.33 -15.05
N LYS A 120 20.79 1.32 -15.76
CA LYS A 120 21.06 0.35 -16.83
C LYS A 120 21.07 -1.07 -16.27
N GLY A 121 20.22 -1.94 -16.82
CA GLY A 121 20.12 -3.35 -16.43
C GLY A 121 19.23 -3.62 -15.21
N SER A 122 18.68 -2.58 -14.58
CA SER A 122 17.76 -2.73 -13.44
C SER A 122 16.34 -3.07 -13.89
N LYS A 123 15.66 -3.91 -13.10
CA LYS A 123 14.23 -4.21 -13.25
C LYS A 123 13.42 -3.30 -12.34
N TYR A 124 12.22 -2.97 -12.81
CA TYR A 124 11.26 -2.12 -12.12
C TYR A 124 9.89 -2.80 -12.15
N PRO A 125 9.05 -2.61 -11.11
CA PRO A 125 9.26 -1.74 -9.96
C PRO A 125 10.33 -2.28 -8.99
N LYS A 126 10.88 -1.39 -8.14
CA LYS A 126 11.87 -1.75 -7.13
C LYS A 126 11.65 -1.00 -5.83
N CYS A 127 11.88 -1.68 -4.71
CA CYS A 127 11.96 -1.05 -3.41
C CYS A 127 13.42 -0.69 -3.12
N LEU A 128 13.67 0.53 -2.69
CA LEU A 128 14.99 1.08 -2.38
C LEU A 128 15.31 1.01 -0.90
N GLY A 129 14.29 1.08 -0.05
CA GLY A 129 14.45 1.12 1.39
C GLY A 129 13.11 1.03 2.09
N GLY A 130 13.17 0.79 3.39
CA GLY A 130 12.03 0.80 4.27
C GLY A 130 12.46 0.48 5.69
N GLU A 131 11.52 0.59 6.61
CA GLU A 131 11.72 0.26 8.01
C GLU A 131 10.48 -0.38 8.60
N ARG A 132 10.71 -1.25 9.59
CA ARG A 132 9.70 -2.04 10.32
C ARG A 132 8.87 -3.00 9.47
N ALA A 133 8.31 -4.01 10.13
CA ALA A 133 7.31 -4.88 9.51
C ALA A 133 5.97 -4.12 9.40
N CYS A 134 5.24 -4.30 8.30
CA CYS A 134 3.89 -3.75 8.20
C CYS A 134 2.92 -4.50 9.12
N PRO A 135 1.80 -3.86 9.53
CA PRO A 135 0.73 -4.54 10.25
C PRO A 135 0.24 -5.77 9.46
N PRO A 136 -0.08 -6.89 10.11
CA PRO A 136 -0.79 -8.00 9.46
C PRO A 136 -2.12 -7.52 8.87
N GLU A 137 -2.54 -8.15 7.76
CA GLU A 137 -3.89 -7.97 7.22
C GLU A 137 -4.95 -8.28 8.28
N ASP A 138 -6.09 -7.59 8.20
CA ASP A 138 -7.26 -7.77 9.09
C ASP A 138 -6.96 -7.67 10.59
N CYS A 139 -5.89 -6.95 10.99
CA CYS A 139 -5.57 -6.80 12.41
C CYS A 139 -6.42 -5.72 13.10
N GLY A 140 -7.39 -5.10 12.41
CA GLY A 140 -8.34 -4.16 13.00
C GLY A 140 -7.85 -2.71 12.98
N GLY A 141 -7.16 -2.33 11.91
CA GLY A 141 -6.64 -0.98 11.73
C GLY A 141 -5.57 -0.59 12.75
N VAL A 142 -5.28 0.71 12.85
CA VAL A 142 -4.23 1.24 13.73
C VAL A 142 -4.43 0.81 15.18
N ARG A 143 -5.67 0.88 15.68
CA ARG A 143 -6.00 0.48 17.06
C ARG A 143 -5.77 -1.01 17.29
N GLY A 144 -6.26 -1.86 16.39
CA GLY A 144 -6.10 -3.30 16.51
C GLY A 144 -4.63 -3.72 16.38
N TYR A 145 -3.84 -3.01 15.57
CA TYR A 145 -2.40 -3.21 15.51
C TYR A 145 -1.69 -2.91 16.83
N TYR A 146 -1.97 -1.79 17.50
CA TYR A 146 -1.36 -1.52 18.81
C TYR A 146 -1.81 -2.54 19.87
N GLN A 147 -3.08 -2.94 19.85
CA GLN A 147 -3.57 -3.99 20.74
C GLN A 147 -2.84 -5.32 20.49
N LEU A 148 -2.61 -5.69 19.23
CA LEU A 148 -1.80 -6.84 18.84
C LEU A 148 -0.38 -6.74 19.43
N LEU A 149 0.27 -5.57 19.32
CA LEU A 149 1.61 -5.38 19.88
C LEU A 149 1.64 -5.52 21.40
N ASP A 150 0.66 -4.94 22.09
CA ASP A 150 0.55 -5.04 23.55
C ASP A 150 0.37 -6.49 24.00
N ILE A 151 -0.53 -7.23 23.33
CA ILE A 151 -0.78 -8.65 23.60
C ILE A 151 0.50 -9.47 23.37
N LEU A 152 1.20 -9.28 22.24
CA LEU A 152 2.41 -10.04 21.92
C LEU A 152 3.61 -9.71 22.83
N ASN A 153 3.63 -8.52 23.42
CA ASN A 153 4.69 -8.09 24.32
C ASN A 153 4.51 -8.62 25.76
N ASP A 154 3.32 -9.12 26.10
CA ASP A 154 3.01 -9.74 27.38
C ASP A 154 2.63 -11.23 27.21
N PRO A 155 3.59 -12.16 27.40
CA PRO A 155 3.33 -13.59 27.31
C PRO A 155 2.29 -14.13 28.29
N ASP A 156 2.00 -13.40 29.38
CA ASP A 156 1.02 -13.75 30.40
C ASP A 156 -0.36 -13.12 30.14
N HIS A 157 -0.50 -12.29 29.09
CA HIS A 157 -1.79 -11.72 28.68
C HIS A 157 -2.78 -12.85 28.34
N GLU A 158 -4.04 -12.70 28.75
CA GLU A 158 -5.08 -13.72 28.58
C GLU A 158 -5.26 -14.14 27.11
N ASP A 159 -5.22 -13.18 26.20
CA ASP A 159 -5.35 -13.39 24.75
C ASP A 159 -4.03 -13.78 24.04
N HIS A 160 -2.89 -13.87 24.72
CA HIS A 160 -1.58 -14.06 24.05
C HIS A 160 -1.53 -15.34 23.20
N GLN A 161 -2.00 -16.47 23.76
CA GLN A 161 -1.97 -17.75 23.05
C GLN A 161 -2.91 -17.77 21.84
N GLU A 162 -4.08 -17.15 21.97
CA GLU A 162 -5.04 -17.02 20.87
C GLU A 162 -4.47 -16.15 19.76
N MET A 163 -3.88 -15.01 20.10
CA MET A 163 -3.31 -14.10 19.11
C MET A 163 -2.12 -14.71 18.36
N VAL A 164 -1.28 -15.47 19.06
CA VAL A 164 -0.20 -16.25 18.43
C VAL A 164 -0.76 -17.31 17.47
N ALA A 165 -1.86 -17.97 17.84
CA ALA A 165 -2.51 -18.95 16.98
C ALA A 165 -3.12 -18.27 15.73
N TRP A 166 -3.76 -17.12 15.90
CA TRP A 166 -4.29 -16.30 14.81
C TRP A 166 -3.19 -15.91 13.81
N LEU A 167 -2.05 -15.37 14.28
CA LEU A 167 -0.92 -15.03 13.40
C LEU A 167 -0.37 -16.22 12.62
N LYS A 168 -0.27 -17.40 13.26
CA LYS A 168 0.20 -18.63 12.62
C LYS A 168 -0.78 -19.14 11.55
N GLY A 169 -2.09 -18.94 11.78
CA GLY A 169 -3.16 -19.35 10.89
C GLY A 169 -3.41 -18.39 9.73
N HIS A 170 -3.15 -17.10 9.92
CA HIS A 170 -3.43 -16.04 8.94
C HIS A 170 -2.46 -16.12 7.75
N LEU A 171 -1.15 -15.97 8.00
CA LEU A 171 -0.12 -16.25 6.99
C LEU A 171 1.11 -16.86 7.64
N LYS A 172 1.67 -17.90 7.01
CA LYS A 172 2.91 -18.55 7.46
C LYS A 172 4.08 -17.56 7.66
N LYS A 173 4.07 -16.42 6.96
CA LYS A 173 5.11 -15.39 7.03
C LYS A 173 4.94 -14.40 8.18
N TYR A 174 3.78 -14.35 8.83
CA TYR A 174 3.52 -13.38 9.90
C TYR A 174 4.01 -13.85 11.27
N TYR A 175 4.26 -15.14 11.49
CA TYR A 175 4.81 -15.63 12.76
C TYR A 175 6.26 -16.17 12.64
N PRO A 176 7.18 -15.81 13.55
CA PRO A 176 7.01 -14.81 14.62
C PRO A 176 6.86 -13.40 14.06
N TYR A 177 5.88 -12.64 14.56
CA TYR A 177 5.74 -11.23 14.21
C TYR A 177 6.70 -10.43 15.07
N ASN A 178 7.50 -9.59 14.44
CA ASN A 178 8.35 -8.64 15.13
C ASN A 178 8.23 -7.29 14.41
N PRO A 179 7.59 -6.28 15.02
CA PRO A 179 7.39 -4.98 14.39
C PRO A 179 8.72 -4.29 14.07
N ASP A 180 9.75 -4.53 14.87
CA ASP A 180 11.06 -3.90 14.74
C ASP A 180 12.03 -4.76 13.90
N MET A 181 11.56 -5.87 13.33
CA MET A 181 12.34 -6.61 12.35
C MET A 181 12.66 -5.66 11.19
N SER A 182 13.96 -5.41 10.99
CA SER A 182 14.43 -4.54 9.92
C SER A 182 13.85 -5.00 8.59
N PHE A 183 13.27 -4.06 7.85
CA PHE A 183 12.75 -4.33 6.52
C PHE A 183 13.87 -4.87 5.63
N ALA A 184 13.65 -6.05 5.07
CA ALA A 184 14.61 -6.69 4.20
C ALA A 184 14.22 -6.44 2.74
N LEU A 185 14.99 -5.62 2.03
CA LEU A 185 14.77 -5.31 0.61
C LEU A 185 14.56 -6.56 -0.26
N ARG A 186 15.29 -7.63 0.04
CA ARG A 186 15.20 -8.92 -0.68
C ARG A 186 13.85 -9.62 -0.53
N LYS A 187 13.05 -9.26 0.47
CA LYS A 187 11.70 -9.81 0.68
C LYS A 187 10.63 -9.03 -0.10
N CYS A 188 10.94 -7.84 -0.61
CA CYS A 188 10.04 -7.11 -1.51
C CYS A 188 10.18 -7.69 -2.91
N ALA A 189 9.22 -8.54 -3.27
CA ALA A 189 9.11 -9.14 -4.59
C ALA A 189 7.98 -8.43 -5.33
N PHE A 190 8.27 -7.98 -6.55
CA PHE A 190 7.26 -7.47 -7.48
C PHE A 190 7.01 -8.56 -8.52
N PRO A 191 6.00 -9.42 -8.33
CA PRO A 191 5.66 -10.42 -9.33
C PRO A 191 5.34 -9.74 -10.66
N VAL A 192 5.63 -10.44 -11.77
CA VAL A 192 5.29 -9.94 -13.10
C VAL A 192 3.77 -9.73 -13.13
N PRO A 193 3.27 -8.51 -13.46
CA PRO A 193 1.85 -8.28 -13.57
C PRO A 193 1.25 -9.30 -14.55
N GLN A 194 0.14 -9.93 -14.18
CA GLN A 194 -0.53 -10.83 -15.11
C GLN A 194 -0.91 -10.03 -16.38
N PRO A 195 -0.77 -10.61 -17.59
CA PRO A 195 -0.93 -9.88 -18.85
C PRO A 195 -2.33 -9.31 -19.10
N ASP A 196 -3.29 -9.56 -18.23
CA ASP A 196 -4.65 -9.08 -18.34
C ASP A 196 -4.88 -7.89 -17.41
N GLY A 197 -4.73 -6.70 -17.98
CA GLY A 197 -5.43 -5.50 -17.50
C GLY A 197 -6.96 -5.64 -17.62
N LYS A 198 -7.53 -6.73 -17.10
CA LYS A 198 -8.96 -7.02 -17.10
C LYS A 198 -9.43 -7.31 -15.68
N LYS A 199 -9.89 -6.22 -15.05
CA LYS A 199 -10.77 -6.15 -13.89
C LYS A 199 -10.13 -6.58 -12.56
N PRO A 200 -10.51 -5.92 -11.44
CA PRO A 200 -10.19 -6.43 -10.11
C PRO A 200 -10.68 -7.87 -9.99
N PHE A 201 -10.02 -8.63 -9.11
CA PHE A 201 -10.23 -10.05 -8.84
C PHE A 201 -11.60 -10.32 -8.21
N TRP A 202 -12.69 -9.94 -8.89
CA TRP A 202 -14.08 -10.16 -8.50
C TRP A 202 -14.91 -10.40 -9.77
N LYS A 203 -14.65 -11.52 -10.44
CA LYS A 203 -15.64 -12.12 -11.32
C LYS A 203 -15.81 -13.57 -10.92
N ASN A 204 -16.86 -13.79 -10.13
CA ASN A 204 -17.47 -15.07 -9.79
C ASN A 204 -16.58 -15.99 -8.96
N ASP A 205 -16.72 -15.92 -7.64
CA ASP A 205 -17.18 -17.05 -6.82
C ASP A 205 -17.17 -16.61 -5.34
N VAL A 206 -18.17 -17.07 -4.57
CA VAL A 206 -18.47 -16.77 -3.15
C VAL A 206 -19.12 -15.38 -2.97
N LEU A 207 -20.44 -15.21 -2.85
CA LEU A 207 -21.48 -15.98 -2.12
C LEU A 207 -22.56 -16.59 -3.03
#